data_AF-A0A1G6STS8-F1
#
_entry.id   AF-A0A1G6STS8-F1
#
_cell.length_a   1.000
_cell.length_b   1.000
_cell.length_c   1.000
_cell.angle_alpha   90.00
_cell.angle_beta   90.00
_cell.angle_gamma   90.00
#
_symmetry.space_group_name_H-M   'P 1'
#
loop_
_entity.id
_entity.type
_entity.pdbx_description
1 polymer ?
#
loop_
_entity_poly.entity_id
_entity_poly.type
_entity_poly.pdbx_seq_one_letter_code
_entity_poly.pdbx_strand_id
1 'polypeptide(L)'
;MLLVAATVIALLWANSPWSAVYEAVWTTGASLRIGEVGLEMDLGHWINDGLMAVFFFVIGMEVRRDLAVGELTDRRRVVLPVLAGIGGIVVPALLYLWIEAPQVSCRFYAG
;
A
#
# COMPACT_ATOMS: atom_id res chain seq x y z
N MET A 1 -19.06 1.01 4.48
CA MET A 1 -19.87 1.49 3.34
C MET A 1 -19.26 2.69 2.65
N LEU A 2 -18.76 3.70 3.38
CA LEU A 2 -18.07 4.85 2.77
C LEU A 2 -16.90 4.45 1.85
N LEU A 3 -16.00 3.57 2.29
CA LEU A 3 -14.87 3.10 1.47
C LEU A 3 -15.32 2.40 0.17
N VAL A 4 -16.36 1.58 0.27
CA VAL A 4 -16.94 0.89 -0.89
C VAL A 4 -17.54 1.91 -1.86
N ALA A 5 -18.29 2.89 -1.36
CA ALA A 5 -18.85 3.96 -2.19
C ALA A 5 -17.76 4.80 -2.87
N ALA A 6 -16.71 5.20 -2.13
CA ALA A 6 -15.57 5.92 -2.69
C ALA A 6 -14.85 5.12 -3.79
N THR A 7 -14.68 3.81 -3.57
CA THR A 7 -14.07 2.89 -4.56
C THR A 7 -14.92 2.80 -5.82
N VAL A 8 -16.24 2.64 -5.68
CA VAL A 8 -17.16 2.59 -6.82
C VAL A 8 -17.12 3.91 -7.60
N ILE A 9 -17.11 5.05 -6.91
CA ILE A 9 -17.00 6.37 -7.57
C ILE A 9 -15.68 6.48 -8.34
N ALA A 10 -14.56 6.06 -7.74
CA ALA A 10 -13.25 6.10 -8.41
C ALA A 10 -13.25 5.21 -9.66
N LEU A 11 -13.78 3.99 -9.58
CA LEU A 11 -13.89 3.09 -10.73
C LEU A 11 -14.77 3.67 -11.84
N LEU A 12 -15.93 4.25 -11.48
CA LEU A 12 -16.82 4.87 -12.45
C LEU A 12 -16.15 6.06 -13.14
N TRP A 13 -15.42 6.90 -12.40
CA TRP A 13 -14.72 8.04 -12.98
C TRP A 13 -13.58 7.61 -13.92
N ALA A 14 -12.74 6.66 -13.48
CA ALA A 14 -11.62 6.14 -14.26
C ALA A 14 -12.06 5.45 -15.56
N ASN A 15 -13.25 4.85 -15.59
CA ASN A 15 -13.79 4.16 -16.77
C ASN A 15 -14.80 5.01 -17.58
N SER A 16 -14.98 6.28 -17.21
CA SER A 16 -15.91 7.20 -17.89
C SER A 16 -15.27 7.88 -19.11
N PRO A 17 -16.05 8.56 -19.97
CA PRO A 17 -15.51 9.41 -21.04
C PRO A 17 -14.59 10.55 -20.56
N TRP A 18 -14.60 10.86 -19.26
CA TRP A 18 -13.73 11.86 -18.63
C TRP A 18 -12.50 11.23 -17.96
N SER A 19 -12.14 9.99 -18.30
CA SER A 19 -10.94 9.31 -17.79
C SER A 19 -9.65 10.12 -18.01
N ALA A 20 -9.55 10.86 -19.11
CA ALA A 20 -8.41 11.74 -19.36
C ALA A 20 -8.24 12.83 -18.30
N VAL A 21 -9.35 13.33 -17.72
CA VAL A 21 -9.31 14.31 -16.63
C VAL A 21 -8.88 13.63 -15.33
N TYR A 22 -9.35 12.40 -15.08
CA TYR A 22 -8.93 11.61 -13.93
C TYR A 22 -7.41 11.38 -13.95
N GLU A 23 -6.87 10.93 -15.08
CA GLU A 23 -5.43 10.73 -15.28
C GLU A 23 -4.64 12.03 -15.14
N ALA A 24 -5.11 13.13 -15.74
CA ALA A 24 -4.45 14.42 -15.61
C ALA A 24 -4.36 14.91 -14.16
N VAL A 25 -5.42 14.70 -13.37
CA VAL A 25 -5.42 15.04 -11.93
C VAL A 25 -4.41 14.17 -11.18
N TRP A 26 -4.41 12.86 -11.40
CA TRP A 26 -3.52 11.94 -10.67
C TRP A 26 -2.04 12.14 -11.02
N THR A 27 -1.76 12.43 -12.30
CA THR A 27 -0.40 12.68 -12.82
C THR A 27 0.06 14.13 -12.65
N THR A 28 -0.75 15.00 -12.06
CA THR A 28 -0.38 16.40 -11.83
C THR A 28 0.88 16.45 -10.97
N GLY A 29 1.99 16.89 -11.58
CA GLY A 29 3.28 16.99 -10.91
C GLY A 29 3.24 18.03 -9.79
N ALA A 30 3.53 17.59 -8.57
CA ALA A 30 3.71 18.47 -7.42
C ALA A 30 5.16 18.36 -6.97
N SER A 31 5.92 19.45 -7.18
CA SER A 31 7.31 19.53 -6.74
C SER A 31 7.42 20.34 -5.45
N LEU A 32 8.12 19.80 -4.47
CA LEU A 32 8.52 20.51 -3.26
C LEU A 32 10.04 20.65 -3.27
N ARG A 33 10.54 21.88 -3.38
CA ARG A 33 11.98 22.17 -3.40
C ARG A 33 12.36 23.02 -2.20
N ILE A 34 13.40 22.61 -1.48
CA ILE A 34 14.01 23.36 -0.36
C ILE A 34 15.51 23.46 -0.65
N GLY A 35 15.96 24.63 -1.12
CA GLY A 35 17.34 24.81 -1.59
C GLY A 35 17.63 23.98 -2.85
N GLU A 36 18.72 23.21 -2.85
CA GLU A 36 19.08 22.32 -3.96
C GLU A 36 18.39 20.94 -3.91
N VAL A 37 17.79 20.58 -2.76
CA VAL A 37 17.07 19.32 -2.61
C VAL A 37 15.62 19.52 -3.06
N GLY A 38 15.18 18.72 -4.03
CA GLY A 38 13.83 18.73 -4.54
C GLY A 38 13.23 17.34 -4.58
N LEU A 39 11.97 17.22 -4.18
CA LEU A 39 11.14 16.05 -4.40
C LEU A 39 10.13 16.39 -5.48
N GLU A 40 10.20 15.66 -6.58
CA GLU A 40 9.24 15.74 -7.69
C GLU A 40 8.51 14.42 -7.76
N MET A 41 7.21 14.45 -7.52
CA MET A 41 6.33 13.30 -7.63
C MET A 41 4.94 13.79 -8.03
N ASP A 42 4.15 12.91 -8.63
CA ASP A 42 2.78 13.25 -8.99
C ASP A 42 1.87 13.30 -7.75
N LEU A 43 0.69 13.89 -7.95
CA LEU A 43 -0.32 14.03 -6.90
C LEU A 43 -0.76 12.66 -6.34
N GLY A 44 -0.85 11.64 -7.19
CA GLY A 44 -1.17 10.27 -6.80
C GLY A 44 -0.20 9.70 -5.77
N HIS A 45 1.11 9.85 -6.02
CA HIS A 45 2.17 9.43 -5.10
C HIS A 45 2.13 10.21 -3.78
N TRP A 46 1.99 11.54 -3.83
CA TRP A 46 1.86 12.36 -2.63
C TRP A 46 0.69 11.92 -1.74
N ILE A 47 -0.48 11.69 -2.34
CA ILE A 47 -1.67 11.26 -1.60
C ILE A 47 -1.47 9.85 -1.04
N ASN A 48 -0.88 8.94 -1.81
CA ASN A 48 -0.61 7.57 -1.36
C ASN A 48 0.31 7.59 -0.12
N ASP A 49 1.49 8.20 -0.23
CA ASP A 49 2.45 8.24 0.86
C ASP A 49 1.91 9.00 2.08
N GLY A 50 1.21 10.12 1.86
CA GLY A 50 0.61 10.90 2.93
C GLY A 50 -0.50 10.15 3.68
N LEU A 51 -1.44 9.54 2.96
CA LEU A 51 -2.53 8.76 3.58
C LEU A 51 -1.99 7.50 4.26
N MET A 52 -1.02 6.81 3.66
CA MET A 52 -0.37 5.65 4.26
C MET A 52 0.39 6.02 5.53
N ALA A 53 1.07 7.18 5.56
CA ALA A 53 1.73 7.67 6.76
C ALA A 53 0.73 7.91 7.91
N VAL A 54 -0.41 8.56 7.63
CA VAL A 54 -1.47 8.76 8.63
C VAL A 54 -2.07 7.43 9.08
N PHE A 55 -2.36 6.53 8.16
CA PHE A 55 -2.92 5.20 8.46
C PHE A 55 -1.98 4.40 9.38
N PHE A 56 -0.71 4.28 9.01
CA PHE A 56 0.28 3.57 9.82
C PHE A 56 0.56 4.27 11.15
N PHE A 57 0.46 5.59 11.23
CA PHE A 57 0.56 6.30 12.48
C PHE A 57 -0.56 5.91 13.45
N VAL A 58 -1.82 5.92 12.98
CA VAL A 58 -2.98 5.52 13.78
C VAL A 58 -2.87 4.06 14.22
N ILE A 59 -2.58 3.15 13.29
CA ILE A 59 -2.37 1.72 13.59
C ILE A 59 -1.21 1.55 14.58
N GLY A 60 -0.11 2.28 14.40
CA GLY A 60 1.05 2.22 15.29
C GLY A 60 0.72 2.68 16.71
N MET A 61 -0.10 3.72 16.87
CA MET A 61 -0.60 4.15 18.19
C MET A 61 -1.48 3.09 18.84
N GLU A 62 -2.34 2.42 18.06
CA GLU A 62 -3.20 1.35 18.55
C GLU A 62 -2.37 0.13 18.99
N VAL A 63 -1.41 -0.30 18.18
CA VAL A 63 -0.48 -1.39 18.53
C VAL A 63 0.32 -1.02 19.79
N ARG A 64 0.83 0.22 19.88
CA ARG A 64 1.55 0.68 21.08
C ARG A 64 0.67 0.63 22.33
N ARG A 65 -0.61 1.04 22.20
CA ARG A 65 -1.59 0.96 23.29
C ARG A 65 -1.82 -0.49 23.72
N ASP A 66 -1.96 -1.40 22.77
CA ASP A 66 -2.20 -2.82 23.04
C ASP A 66 -0.98 -3.53 23.63
N LEU A 67 0.24 -3.08 23.30
CA LEU A 67 1.48 -3.55 23.92
C LEU A 67 1.65 -3.05 25.37
N ALA A 68 1.13 -1.86 25.68
CA ALA A 68 1.31 -1.24 26.99
C ALA A 68 0.26 -1.71 28.03
N VAL A 69 -1.00 -1.88 27.60
CA VAL A 69 -2.13 -2.13 28.51
C VAL A 69 -3.06 -3.24 27.97
N GLY A 70 -2.83 -3.74 26.76
CA GLY A 70 -3.71 -4.69 26.08
C GLY A 70 -3.21 -6.13 26.05
N GLU A 71 -3.81 -6.92 25.17
CA GLU A 71 -3.62 -8.37 25.08
C GLU A 71 -2.21 -8.80 24.65
N LEU A 72 -1.44 -7.88 24.06
CA LEU A 72 -0.07 -8.14 23.58
C LEU A 72 0.99 -8.02 24.69
N THR A 73 0.58 -7.70 25.92
CA THR A 73 1.50 -7.67 27.08
C THR A 73 2.00 -9.08 27.43
N ASP A 74 1.18 -10.10 27.21
CA ASP A 74 1.53 -11.50 27.47
C ASP A 74 2.23 -12.11 26.26
N ARG A 75 3.54 -12.41 26.41
CA ARG A 75 4.38 -13.00 25.36
C ARG A 75 3.77 -14.25 24.75
N ARG A 76 3.04 -15.07 25.52
CA ARG A 76 2.45 -16.31 24.99
C ARG A 76 1.27 -16.04 24.05
N ARG A 77 0.56 -14.94 24.24
CA ARG A 77 -0.58 -14.52 23.41
C ARG A 77 -0.14 -13.86 22.10
N VAL A 78 1.00 -13.16 22.11
CA VAL A 78 1.54 -12.47 20.92
C VAL A 78 2.06 -13.43 19.83
N VAL A 79 2.56 -14.61 20.21
CA VAL A 79 3.19 -15.55 19.26
C VAL A 79 2.22 -15.98 18.15
N LEU A 80 0.96 -16.28 18.49
CA LEU A 80 -0.05 -16.72 17.53
C LEU A 80 -0.34 -15.65 16.45
N PRO A 81 -0.72 -14.41 16.81
CA PRO A 81 -0.88 -13.31 15.85
C PRO A 81 0.37 -13.02 15.02
N VAL A 82 1.56 -13.06 15.62
CA VAL A 82 2.82 -12.80 14.89
C VAL A 82 3.07 -13.88 13.83
N LEU A 83 2.94 -15.16 14.20
CA LEU A 83 3.11 -16.25 13.25
C LEU A 83 2.04 -16.22 12.15
N ALA A 84 0.79 -15.91 12.50
CA ALA A 84 -0.29 -15.73 11.53
C ALA A 84 0.00 -14.57 10.57
N GLY A 85 0.51 -13.44 11.07
CA GLY A 85 0.91 -12.29 10.27
C GLY A 85 2.07 -12.60 9.32
N ILE A 86 3.12 -13.27 9.81
CA ILE A 86 4.25 -13.71 8.98
C ILE A 86 3.75 -14.68 7.90
N GLY A 87 2.94 -15.67 8.26
CA GLY A 87 2.35 -16.61 7.31
C GLY A 87 1.51 -15.90 6.24
N GLY A 88 0.71 -14.91 6.64
CA GLY A 88 -0.09 -14.08 5.74
C GLY A 88 0.71 -13.25 4.74
N ILE A 89 2.00 -12.98 4.99
CA ILE A 89 2.90 -12.29 4.06
C ILE A 89 3.70 -13.30 3.22
N VAL A 90 4.28 -14.32 3.88
CA VAL A 90 5.22 -15.26 3.24
C VAL A 90 4.51 -16.19 2.26
N VAL A 91 3.34 -16.74 2.63
CA VAL A 91 2.60 -17.68 1.78
C VAL A 91 2.21 -17.07 0.43
N PRO A 92 1.52 -15.91 0.36
CA PRO A 92 1.19 -15.31 -0.94
C PRO A 92 2.42 -14.89 -1.74
N ALA A 93 3.49 -14.42 -1.09
CA ALA A 93 4.74 -14.09 -1.78
C ALA A 93 5.37 -15.31 -2.46
N LEU A 94 5.44 -16.46 -1.76
CA LEU A 94 5.96 -17.71 -2.32
C LEU A 94 5.07 -18.25 -3.44
N LEU A 95 3.74 -18.17 -3.28
CA LEU A 95 2.80 -18.57 -4.33
C LEU A 95 2.97 -17.73 -5.60
N TYR A 96 3.09 -16.41 -5.46
CA TYR A 96 3.34 -15.51 -6.59
C TYR A 96 4.62 -15.90 -7.33
N LEU A 97 5.73 -16.04 -6.61
CA LEU A 97 7.02 -16.44 -7.19
C LEU A 97 6.97 -17.80 -7.88
N TRP A 98 6.26 -18.78 -7.29
CA TRP A 98 6.15 -20.11 -7.87
C TRP A 98 5.38 -20.10 -9.20
N ILE A 99 4.30 -19.31 -9.29
CA ILE A 99 3.49 -19.17 -10.51
C ILE A 99 4.26 -18.41 -11.61
N GLU A 100 5.01 -17.37 -11.23
CA GLU A 100 5.75 -16.50 -12.16
C GLU A 100 7.14 -17.02 -12.56
N ALA A 101 7.77 -17.89 -11.75
CA ALA A 101 9.12 -18.41 -12.01
C ALA A 101 9.32 -19.06 -13.41
N PRO A 102 8.36 -19.81 -13.98
CA PRO A 102 8.47 -20.31 -15.35
C PRO A 102 8.49 -19.20 -16.41
N GLN A 103 7.75 -18.10 -16.18
CA GLN A 103 7.61 -16.97 -17.10
C GLN A 103 8.91 -16.15 -17.17
N VAL A 104 9.51 -15.89 -16.00
CA VAL A 104 10.78 -15.16 -15.86
C VAL A 104 11.92 -15.90 -16.58
N SER A 105 11.94 -17.23 -16.47
CA SER A 105 12.95 -18.07 -17.10
C SER A 105 12.86 -18.03 -18.63
N CYS A 106 11.66 -18.09 -19.21
CA CYS A 106 11.47 -17.98 -20.66
C CYS A 106 11.79 -16.57 -21.20
N ARG A 107 11.49 -15.51 -20.45
CA ARG A 107 11.81 -14.13 -20.85
C ARG A 107 13.32 -13.86 -20.86
N PHE A 108 14.09 -14.54 -20.01
CA PHE A 108 15.55 -14.37 -19.93
C PHE A 108 16.32 -15.07 -21.07
N TYR A 109 15.75 -16.11 -21.70
CA TYR A 109 16.37 -16.81 -22.83
C TYR A 109 15.94 -16.28 -24.21
N ALA A 110 14.90 -15.44 -24.27
CA ALA A 110 14.33 -14.89 -25.49
C ALA A 110 14.81 -13.45 -25.81
N GLY A 111 15.77 -12.91 -25.06
CA GLY A 111 16.45 -11.62 -25.30
C GLY A 111 17.94 -11.82 -25.49
#